data_AF-A0AAD5BPH2-F1
#
_entry.id   AF-A0AAD5BPH2-F1
#
_cell.length_a   1.000
_cell.length_b   1.000
_cell.length_c   1.000
_cell.angle_alpha   90.00
_cell.angle_beta   90.00
_cell.angle_gamma   90.00
#
_symmetry.space_group_name_H-M   'P 1'
#
loop_
_entity.id
_entity.type
_entity.pdbx_description
1 polymer ?
#
loop_
_entity_poly.entity_id
_entity_poly.type
_entity_poly.pdbx_seq_one_letter_code
_entity_poly.pdbx_strand_id
1 'polypeptide(L)'
;METMQEVRAVMDVASARNLMGELHVLLNQWKDTGEINKAQVKKDKAPMESHMTTMHEQGEAENHRPQQDTEMKNHFLESMTHIENYWEDLSERVEIGRKKTHRVISMLRSIEELLKKLPGSHQAKLQARYSGLRSEAETVMEYMMDRMKFQCDKKPSFFNERATSSQQCSSS
;
A
#
# COMPACT_ATOMS: atom_id res chain seq x y z
N MET A 1 -39.16 18.45 -30.70
CA MET A 1 -38.28 18.67 -29.53
C MET A 1 -37.65 17.36 -29.03
N GLU A 2 -38.14 16.19 -29.46
CA GLU A 2 -37.68 14.86 -29.03
C GLU A 2 -36.25 14.48 -29.49
N THR A 3 -35.77 14.99 -30.63
CA THR A 3 -34.49 14.55 -31.23
C THR A 3 -33.25 14.99 -30.45
N MET A 4 -33.22 16.21 -29.88
CA MET A 4 -32.05 16.69 -29.14
C MET A 4 -31.87 15.98 -27.79
N GLN A 5 -32.98 15.60 -27.16
CA GLN A 5 -32.95 14.90 -25.88
C GLN A 5 -32.51 13.43 -26.07
N GLU A 6 -32.95 12.79 -27.15
CA GLU A 6 -32.45 11.46 -27.53
C GLU A 6 -30.96 11.47 -27.89
N VAL A 7 -30.50 12.44 -28.69
CA VAL A 7 -29.08 12.57 -29.04
C VAL A 7 -28.22 12.74 -27.79
N ARG A 8 -28.65 13.58 -26.84
CA ARG A 8 -27.95 13.76 -25.55
C ARG A 8 -27.93 12.47 -24.72
N ALA A 9 -29.06 11.76 -24.63
CA ALA A 9 -29.14 10.50 -23.90
C ALA A 9 -28.20 9.44 -24.49
N VAL A 10 -28.07 9.36 -25.81
CA VAL A 10 -27.12 8.43 -26.47
C VAL A 10 -25.68 8.78 -26.13
N MET A 11 -25.32 10.06 -26.13
CA MET A 11 -23.98 10.52 -25.74
C MET A 11 -23.67 10.21 -24.26
N ASP A 12 -24.63 10.43 -23.37
CA ASP A 12 -24.47 10.15 -21.93
C ASP A 12 -24.35 8.64 -21.67
N VAL A 13 -25.09 7.80 -22.40
CA VAL A 13 -24.96 6.33 -22.37
C VAL A 13 -23.56 5.89 -22.81
N ALA A 14 -23.04 6.46 -23.91
CA ALA A 14 -21.71 6.12 -24.41
C ALA A 14 -20.62 6.52 -23.41
N SER A 15 -20.72 7.73 -22.86
CA SER A 15 -19.79 8.25 -21.85
C SER A 15 -19.79 7.39 -20.57
N ALA A 16 -20.97 7.02 -20.08
CA ALA A 16 -21.09 6.16 -18.90
C ALA A 16 -20.46 4.79 -19.12
N ARG A 17 -20.66 4.18 -20.31
CA ARG A 17 -20.05 2.89 -20.66
C ARG A 17 -18.52 2.97 -20.75
N ASN A 18 -17.98 4.03 -21.36
CA ASN A 18 -16.54 4.23 -21.44
C ASN A 18 -15.93 4.38 -20.04
N LEU A 19 -16.53 5.22 -19.18
CA LEU A 19 -16.07 5.38 -17.81
C LEU A 19 -16.15 4.09 -17.00
N MET A 20 -17.22 3.30 -17.16
CA MET A 20 -17.32 1.98 -16.51
C MET A 20 -16.21 1.03 -16.98
N GLY A 21 -15.90 1.02 -18.27
CA GLY A 21 -14.82 0.21 -18.83
C GLY A 21 -13.44 0.63 -18.30
N GLU A 22 -13.15 1.93 -18.30
CA GLU A 22 -11.92 2.47 -17.73
C GLU A 22 -11.79 2.15 -16.24
N LEU A 23 -12.88 2.28 -15.48
CA LEU A 23 -12.88 1.97 -14.06
C LEU A 23 -12.60 0.48 -13.83
N HIS A 24 -13.21 -0.41 -14.61
CA HIS A 24 -12.95 -1.84 -14.52
C HIS A 24 -11.47 -2.18 -14.80
N VAL A 25 -10.86 -1.56 -15.82
CA VAL A 25 -9.42 -1.72 -16.09
C VAL A 25 -8.58 -1.24 -14.90
N LEU A 26 -8.90 -0.07 -14.35
CA LEU A 26 -8.21 0.50 -13.19
C LEU A 26 -8.29 -0.43 -11.96
N LEU A 27 -9.47 -1.01 -11.70
CA LEU A 27 -9.68 -1.94 -10.58
C LEU A 27 -8.84 -3.22 -10.75
N ASN A 28 -8.76 -3.78 -11.96
CA ASN A 28 -7.94 -4.96 -12.22
C ASN A 28 -6.44 -4.67 -12.06
N GLN A 29 -5.95 -3.56 -12.61
CA GLN A 29 -4.56 -3.13 -12.40
C GLN A 29 -4.23 -2.96 -10.92
N TRP A 30 -5.20 -2.48 -10.13
CA TRP A 30 -5.01 -2.30 -8.71
C TRP A 30 -4.88 -3.65 -7.98
N LYS A 31 -5.73 -4.64 -8.31
CA LYS A 31 -5.62 -6.02 -7.80
C LYS A 31 -4.23 -6.61 -8.08
N ASP A 32 -3.74 -6.48 -9.31
CA ASP A 32 -2.44 -7.03 -9.74
C ASP A 32 -1.25 -6.35 -9.03
N THR A 33 -1.31 -5.03 -8.86
CA THR A 33 -0.30 -4.28 -8.07
C THR A 33 -0.28 -4.78 -6.61
N GLY A 34 -1.43 -5.23 -6.11
CA GLY A 34 -1.56 -5.88 -4.82
C GLY A 34 -0.65 -7.10 -4.70
N GLU A 35 -0.65 -7.98 -5.68
CA GLU A 35 0.12 -9.21 -5.65
C GLU A 35 1.64 -8.96 -5.71
N ILE A 36 2.09 -7.98 -6.48
CA ILE A 36 3.51 -7.62 -6.60
C ILE A 36 4.07 -7.16 -5.24
N ASN A 37 3.36 -6.27 -4.55
CA ASN A 37 3.76 -5.81 -3.22
C ASN A 37 3.81 -6.97 -2.19
N LYS A 38 3.13 -8.10 -2.44
CA LYS A 38 3.04 -9.24 -1.50
C LYS A 38 4.31 -10.07 -1.58
N ALA A 39 4.88 -10.17 -2.78
CA ALA A 39 6.16 -10.80 -3.01
C ALA A 39 7.31 -10.00 -2.38
N GLN A 40 7.26 -8.66 -2.44
CA GLN A 40 8.29 -7.79 -1.88
C GLN A 40 8.33 -7.85 -0.33
N VAL A 41 7.17 -7.76 0.33
CA VAL A 41 7.06 -7.94 1.79
C VAL A 41 7.54 -9.32 2.27
N LYS A 42 7.44 -10.37 1.44
CA LYS A 42 8.02 -11.69 1.78
C LYS A 42 9.55 -11.68 1.70
N LYS A 43 10.12 -10.90 0.77
CA LYS A 43 11.57 -10.77 0.58
C LYS A 43 12.22 -10.03 1.75
N ASP A 44 11.58 -8.96 2.24
CA ASP A 44 12.04 -8.19 3.39
C ASP A 44 11.85 -8.94 4.73
N LYS A 45 11.13 -10.07 4.71
CA LYS A 45 10.95 -10.98 5.85
C LYS A 45 11.99 -12.11 5.87
N ALA A 46 12.90 -12.19 4.89
CA ALA A 46 14.06 -13.08 5.01
C ALA A 46 14.87 -12.60 6.22
N PRO A 47 15.13 -13.46 7.22
CA PRO A 47 15.80 -13.03 8.43
C PRO A 47 17.15 -12.46 8.06
N MET A 48 17.48 -11.32 8.66
CA MET A 48 18.84 -10.79 8.72
C MET A 48 19.70 -11.70 9.63
N GLU A 49 19.69 -13.01 9.39
CA GLU A 49 20.44 -14.04 10.11
C GLU A 49 21.85 -14.23 9.53
N SER A 50 22.31 -13.36 8.63
CA SER A 50 23.57 -13.60 7.92
C SER A 50 24.84 -13.25 8.69
N HIS A 51 24.80 -12.66 9.89
CA HIS A 51 26.04 -12.17 10.54
C HIS A 51 26.12 -12.37 12.08
N MET A 52 25.45 -13.36 12.65
CA MET A 52 25.59 -13.72 14.08
C MET A 52 26.44 -14.98 14.34
N THR A 53 27.11 -15.54 13.32
CA THR A 53 27.83 -16.81 13.42
C THR A 53 29.30 -16.71 13.06
N THR A 54 30.05 -15.85 13.75
CA THR A 54 31.50 -16.10 13.95
C THR A 54 32.03 -15.42 15.20
N MET A 55 31.54 -15.79 16.38
CA MET A 55 32.30 -15.60 17.62
C MET A 55 32.28 -16.89 18.43
N HIS A 56 32.94 -17.91 17.89
CA HIS A 56 33.53 -18.92 18.76
C HIS A 56 35.04 -18.88 18.59
N GLU A 57 35.68 -18.59 19.73
CA GLU A 57 37.03 -19.03 20.08
C GLU A 57 38.20 -18.30 19.41
N GLN A 58 38.66 -17.20 20.03
CA GLN A 58 40.09 -17.05 20.32
C GLN A 58 40.34 -15.99 21.40
N GLY A 59 41.11 -16.40 22.42
CA GLY A 59 41.50 -15.55 23.53
C GLY A 59 42.61 -14.55 23.20
N GLU A 60 42.85 -13.72 24.20
CA GLU A 60 44.03 -12.87 24.43
C GLU A 60 44.05 -11.44 23.84
N ALA A 61 43.88 -10.50 24.78
CA ALA A 61 44.62 -9.25 24.98
C ALA A 61 44.58 -8.11 23.92
N GLU A 62 43.89 -7.04 24.33
CA GLU A 62 44.37 -5.64 24.34
C GLU A 62 44.91 -5.00 23.04
N ASN A 63 44.03 -4.61 22.10
CA ASN A 63 44.15 -3.33 21.35
C ASN A 63 42.93 -2.95 20.47
N HIS A 64 41.67 -3.23 20.85
CA HIS A 64 40.54 -3.18 19.87
C HIS A 64 39.41 -2.19 20.18
N ARG A 65 39.54 -1.34 21.21
CA ARG A 65 38.47 -0.37 21.57
C ARG A 65 38.07 0.63 20.45
N PRO A 66 38.99 1.23 19.68
CA PRO A 66 38.60 2.24 18.67
C PRO A 66 37.86 1.62 17.47
N GLN A 67 38.17 0.36 17.14
CA GLN A 67 37.67 -0.31 15.95
C GLN A 67 36.23 -0.81 16.17
N GLN A 68 35.95 -1.40 17.34
CA GLN A 68 34.58 -1.81 17.72
C GLN A 68 33.62 -0.61 17.86
N ASP A 69 34.08 0.51 18.43
CA ASP A 69 33.24 1.72 18.56
C ASP A 69 32.91 2.34 17.18
N THR A 70 33.83 2.22 16.22
CA THR A 70 33.64 2.73 14.86
C THR A 70 32.72 1.82 14.05
N GLU A 71 32.88 0.50 14.16
CA GLU A 71 32.00 -0.49 13.53
C GLU A 71 30.57 -0.42 14.09
N MET A 72 30.40 -0.26 15.41
CA MET A 72 29.08 -0.11 16.04
C MET A 72 28.37 1.19 15.60
N LYS A 73 29.11 2.29 15.46
CA LYS A 73 28.58 3.55 14.93
C LYS A 73 28.18 3.44 13.46
N ASN A 74 28.98 2.75 12.64
CA ASN A 74 28.67 2.53 11.23
C ASN A 74 27.40 1.69 11.07
N HIS A 75 27.27 0.62 11.84
CA HIS A 75 26.06 -0.22 11.82
C HIS A 75 24.83 0.54 12.30
N PHE A 76 24.96 1.41 13.31
CA PHE A 76 23.87 2.26 13.78
C PHE A 76 23.43 3.26 12.71
N LEU A 77 24.38 3.89 12.02
CA LEU A 77 24.10 4.84 10.95
C LEU A 77 23.42 4.16 9.75
N GLU A 78 23.94 3.00 9.32
CA GLU A 78 23.35 2.19 8.27
C GLU A 78 21.91 1.75 8.62
N SER A 79 21.71 1.36 9.88
CA SER A 79 20.38 0.99 10.39
C SER A 79 19.41 2.19 10.39
N MET A 80 19.89 3.39 10.74
CA MET A 80 19.08 4.61 10.67
C MET A 80 18.67 4.94 9.23
N THR A 81 19.62 4.90 8.29
CA THR A 81 19.33 5.14 6.86
C THR A 81 18.32 4.13 6.31
N HIS A 82 18.41 2.86 6.72
CA HIS A 82 17.43 1.85 6.31
C HIS A 82 16.02 2.17 6.85
N ILE A 83 15.91 2.63 8.10
CA ILE A 83 14.64 3.04 8.70
C ILE A 83 14.05 4.26 7.98
N GLU A 84 14.87 5.27 7.69
CA GLU A 84 14.45 6.47 6.97
C GLU A 84 13.91 6.11 5.58
N ASN A 85 14.67 5.35 4.79
CA ASN A 85 14.25 4.89 3.47
C ASN A 85 12.94 4.07 3.51
N TYR A 86 12.77 3.22 4.54
CA TYR A 86 11.52 2.47 4.73
C TYR A 86 10.32 3.39 4.95
N TRP A 87 10.45 4.42 5.79
CA TRP A 87 9.36 5.37 6.06
C TRP A 87 9.06 6.28 4.86
N GLU A 88 10.07 6.64 4.07
CA GLU A 88 9.89 7.37 2.81
C GLU A 88 9.10 6.55 1.79
N ASP A 89 9.52 5.31 1.51
CA ASP A 89 8.81 4.39 0.60
C ASP A 89 7.38 4.12 1.09
N LEU A 90 7.19 3.90 2.40
CA LEU A 90 5.85 3.71 2.96
C LEU A 90 4.96 4.94 2.76
N SER A 91 5.49 6.16 2.98
CA SER A 91 4.76 7.40 2.77
C SER A 91 4.36 7.58 1.30
N GLU A 92 5.29 7.29 0.37
CA GLU A 92 5.01 7.33 -1.06
C GLU A 92 3.88 6.35 -1.44
N ARG A 93 3.93 5.12 -0.92
CA ARG A 93 2.88 4.10 -1.16
C ARG A 93 1.52 4.52 -0.64
N VAL A 94 1.45 5.12 0.55
CA VAL A 94 0.21 5.66 1.12
C VAL A 94 -0.36 6.77 0.23
N GLU A 95 0.50 7.67 -0.26
CA GLU A 95 0.09 8.75 -1.16
C GLU A 95 -0.45 8.22 -2.50
N ILE A 96 0.23 7.25 -3.10
CA ILE A 96 -0.22 6.58 -4.33
C ILE A 96 -1.58 5.92 -4.10
N GLY A 97 -1.75 5.23 -2.97
CA GLY A 97 -3.01 4.63 -2.55
C GLY A 97 -4.13 5.66 -2.48
N ARG A 98 -3.89 6.78 -1.79
CA ARG A 98 -4.85 7.89 -1.65
C ARG A 98 -5.28 8.45 -3.00
N LYS A 99 -4.32 8.71 -3.90
CA LYS A 99 -4.61 9.23 -5.26
C LYS A 99 -5.47 8.26 -6.06
N LYS A 100 -5.18 6.95 -5.99
CA LYS A 100 -5.98 5.91 -6.67
C LYS A 100 -7.41 5.85 -6.12
N THR A 101 -7.57 5.82 -4.80
CA THR A 101 -8.90 5.87 -4.14
C THR A 101 -9.70 7.09 -4.58
N HIS A 102 -9.07 8.27 -4.56
CA HIS A 102 -9.72 9.50 -5.00
C HIS A 102 -10.17 9.43 -6.46
N ARG A 103 -9.34 8.88 -7.35
CA ARG A 103 -9.69 8.69 -8.76
C ARG A 103 -10.88 7.75 -8.94
N VAL A 104 -10.90 6.60 -8.25
CA VAL A 104 -12.02 5.64 -8.29
C VAL A 104 -13.33 6.29 -7.83
N ILE A 105 -13.30 7.02 -6.70
CA ILE A 105 -14.48 7.73 -6.17
C ILE A 105 -15.00 8.75 -7.19
N SER A 106 -14.10 9.53 -7.80
CA SER A 106 -14.47 10.52 -8.82
C SER A 106 -15.13 9.88 -10.04
N MET A 107 -14.58 8.76 -10.55
CA MET A 107 -15.18 8.03 -11.67
C MET A 107 -16.57 7.47 -11.32
N LEU A 108 -16.74 6.88 -10.14
CA LEU A 108 -18.04 6.38 -9.67
C LEU A 108 -19.08 7.51 -9.63
N ARG A 109 -18.72 8.68 -9.08
CA ARG A 109 -19.61 9.86 -9.03
C ARG A 109 -20.00 10.34 -10.43
N SER A 110 -19.03 10.46 -11.34
CA SER A 110 -19.32 10.87 -12.73
C SER A 110 -20.25 9.90 -13.43
N ILE A 111 -20.08 8.59 -13.23
CA ILE A 111 -21.00 7.57 -13.77
C ILE A 111 -22.40 7.75 -13.17
N GLU A 112 -22.51 7.91 -11.85
CA GLU A 112 -23.80 8.10 -11.18
C GLU A 112 -24.54 9.34 -11.68
N GLU A 113 -23.83 10.45 -11.90
CA GLU A 113 -24.39 11.68 -12.46
C GLU A 113 -24.88 11.50 -13.90
N LEU A 114 -24.17 10.73 -14.71
CA LEU A 114 -24.62 10.40 -16.07
C LEU A 114 -25.88 9.54 -16.02
N LEU A 115 -25.95 8.54 -15.14
CA LEU A 115 -27.13 7.67 -15.00
C LEU A 115 -28.38 8.45 -14.61
N LYS A 116 -28.26 9.46 -13.73
CA LYS A 116 -29.37 10.33 -13.32
C LYS A 116 -29.96 11.16 -14.46
N LYS A 117 -29.21 11.38 -15.55
CA LYS A 117 -29.65 12.14 -16.74
C LYS A 117 -30.33 11.26 -17.78
N LEU A 118 -30.28 9.94 -17.63
CA LEU A 118 -30.80 9.01 -18.63
C LEU A 118 -32.31 8.76 -18.50
N PRO A 119 -33.00 8.51 -19.61
CA PRO A 119 -34.37 8.02 -19.58
C PRO A 119 -34.45 6.62 -18.96
N GLY A 120 -35.58 6.31 -18.30
CA GLY A 120 -35.70 5.16 -17.39
C GLY A 120 -35.30 3.80 -17.97
N SER A 121 -35.56 3.52 -19.25
CA SER A 121 -35.18 2.24 -19.88
C SER A 121 -33.66 2.08 -20.05
N HIS A 122 -32.94 3.17 -20.33
CA HIS A 122 -31.48 3.18 -20.44
C HIS A 122 -30.83 3.21 -19.06
N GLN A 123 -31.42 4.00 -18.15
CA GLN A 123 -31.00 4.08 -16.76
C GLN A 123 -31.02 2.69 -16.11
N ALA A 124 -32.14 1.97 -16.15
CA ALA A 124 -32.28 0.67 -15.50
C ALA A 124 -31.23 -0.36 -15.97
N LYS A 125 -30.94 -0.41 -17.27
CA LYS A 125 -29.93 -1.33 -17.84
C LYS A 125 -28.52 -1.03 -17.35
N LEU A 126 -28.15 0.24 -17.23
CA LEU A 126 -26.81 0.64 -16.79
C LEU A 126 -26.69 0.68 -15.25
N GLN A 127 -27.78 0.94 -14.54
CA GLN A 127 -27.83 0.95 -13.07
C GLN A 127 -27.38 -0.40 -12.51
N ALA A 128 -27.88 -1.52 -13.06
CA ALA A 128 -27.49 -2.85 -12.61
C ALA A 128 -25.98 -3.11 -12.77
N ARG A 129 -25.39 -2.68 -13.89
CA ARG A 129 -23.95 -2.79 -14.14
C ARG A 129 -23.15 -1.89 -13.21
N TYR A 130 -23.62 -0.67 -13.00
CA TYR A 130 -23.01 0.28 -12.07
C TYR A 130 -22.99 -0.25 -10.63
N SER A 131 -24.09 -0.83 -10.16
CA SER A 131 -24.17 -1.41 -8.81
C SER A 131 -23.12 -2.51 -8.61
N GLY A 132 -22.95 -3.41 -9.59
CA GLY A 132 -21.90 -4.43 -9.55
C GLY A 132 -20.51 -3.83 -9.52
N LEU A 133 -20.23 -2.87 -10.42
CA LEU A 133 -18.93 -2.20 -10.49
C LEU A 133 -18.59 -1.40 -9.22
N ARG A 134 -19.60 -0.76 -8.61
CA ARG A 134 -19.45 -0.04 -7.35
C ARG A 134 -19.09 -0.99 -6.21
N SER A 135 -19.81 -2.11 -6.09
CA SER A 135 -19.51 -3.12 -5.07
C SER A 135 -18.10 -3.68 -5.25
N GLU A 136 -17.69 -3.96 -6.49
CA GLU A 136 -16.32 -4.40 -6.78
C GLU A 136 -15.29 -3.34 -6.39
N ALA A 137 -15.54 -2.06 -6.72
CA ALA A 137 -14.66 -0.97 -6.33
C ALA A 137 -14.52 -0.85 -4.80
N GLU A 138 -15.63 -0.97 -4.07
CA GLU A 138 -15.64 -0.97 -2.60
C GLU A 138 -14.77 -2.10 -2.04
N THR A 139 -14.95 -3.34 -2.53
CA THR A 139 -14.13 -4.50 -2.10
C THR A 139 -12.64 -4.31 -2.40
N VAL A 140 -12.29 -3.80 -3.58
CA VAL A 140 -10.87 -3.57 -3.94
C VAL A 140 -10.24 -2.48 -3.07
N MET A 141 -10.96 -1.38 -2.83
CA MET A 141 -10.48 -0.29 -1.97
C MET A 141 -10.30 -0.75 -0.52
N GLU A 142 -11.25 -1.52 0.02
CA GLU A 142 -11.19 -2.07 1.37
C GLU A 142 -9.98 -3.01 1.53
N TYR A 143 -9.84 -3.98 0.63
CA TYR A 143 -8.69 -4.91 0.62
C TYR A 143 -7.35 -4.18 0.63
N MET A 144 -7.24 -3.08 -0.12
CA MET A 144 -6.02 -2.30 -0.21
C MET A 144 -5.76 -1.46 1.03
N MET A 145 -6.79 -0.85 1.62
CA MET A 145 -6.65 -0.10 2.87
C MET A 145 -6.21 -1.00 4.01
N ASP A 146 -6.81 -2.18 4.16
CA ASP A 146 -6.42 -3.16 5.19
C ASP A 146 -4.95 -3.56 5.06
N ARG A 147 -4.50 -3.70 3.82
CA ARG A 147 -3.12 -4.08 3.55
C ARG A 147 -2.11 -2.94 3.76
N MET A 148 -2.51 -1.69 3.50
CA MET A 148 -1.71 -0.53 3.86
C MET A 148 -1.62 -0.39 5.38
N LYS A 149 -2.75 -0.57 6.09
CA LYS A 149 -2.80 -0.56 7.55
C LYS A 149 -1.86 -1.59 8.16
N PHE A 150 -1.85 -2.82 7.66
CA PHE A 150 -0.91 -3.85 8.09
C PHE A 150 0.57 -3.49 7.89
N GLN A 151 0.92 -2.70 6.86
CA GLN A 151 2.29 -2.22 6.67
C GLN A 151 2.66 -1.11 7.66
N CYS A 152 1.73 -0.21 7.98
CA CYS A 152 1.93 0.82 9.01
C CYS A 152 2.07 0.22 10.41
N ASP A 153 1.29 -0.82 10.72
CA ASP A 153 1.30 -1.48 12.05
C ASP A 153 2.57 -2.32 12.29
N LYS A 154 3.27 -2.71 11.22
CA LYS A 154 4.61 -3.28 11.30
C LYS A 154 5.61 -2.18 11.65
N LYS A 155 5.65 -1.82 12.93
CA LYS A 155 6.81 -1.10 13.48
C LYS A 155 8.03 -2.00 13.27
N PRO A 156 9.10 -1.53 12.61
CA PRO A 156 10.27 -2.35 12.45
C PRO A 156 10.86 -2.64 13.84
N SER A 157 11.23 -3.90 14.08
CA SER A 157 11.54 -4.46 15.42
C SER A 157 12.76 -3.86 16.11
N PHE A 158 13.42 -2.88 15.49
CA PHE A 158 14.61 -2.19 15.99
C PHE A 158 14.47 -1.57 17.38
N PHE A 159 13.24 -1.28 17.85
CA PHE A 159 13.02 -0.66 19.15
C PHE A 159 12.89 -1.65 20.33
N ASN A 160 12.76 -2.95 20.09
CA ASN A 160 12.43 -3.89 21.17
C ASN A 160 13.64 -4.49 21.90
N GLU A 161 14.87 -4.35 21.40
CA GLU A 161 16.05 -4.97 22.02
C GLU A 161 16.67 -4.18 23.19
N ARG A 162 16.28 -2.92 23.41
CA ARG A 162 16.76 -2.16 24.58
C ARG A 162 16.04 -2.45 25.89
N ALA A 163 14.89 -3.12 25.87
CA ALA A 163 14.12 -3.39 27.09
C ALA A 163 14.67 -4.61 27.88
N THR A 164 15.34 -5.55 27.22
CA THR A 164 15.81 -6.79 27.87
C THR A 164 17.23 -6.71 28.40
N SER A 165 18.07 -5.78 27.93
CA SER A 165 19.45 -5.60 28.45
C SER A 165 19.53 -4.79 29.75
N SER A 166 18.45 -4.12 30.18
CA SER A 166 18.50 -3.27 31.38
C SER A 166 18.10 -3.97 32.68
N GLN A 167 17.77 -5.27 32.65
CA GLN A 167 17.33 -6.04 33.84
C GLN A 167 18.43 -6.89 34.50
N GLN A 168 19.67 -6.92 34.01
CA GLN A 168 20.74 -7.74 34.59
C GLN A 168 21.72 -7.01 35.53
N CYS A 169 21.57 -5.70 35.78
CA CYS A 169 22.39 -4.98 36.75
C CYS A 169 21.60 -4.62 38.02
N SER A 170 21.14 -5.63 38.77
CA SER A 170 20.74 -5.44 40.17
C SER A 170 20.64 -6.79 40.88
N SER A 171 21.77 -7.45 41.10
CA SER A 171 21.93 -8.50 42.12
C SER A 171 23.43 -8.65 42.43
N SER A 172 23.90 -7.91 43.43
CA SER A 172 25.07 -8.24 44.25
C SER A 172 24.76 -7.80 45.67
#